data_AF-C0FS42-F1
#
_entry.id   AF-C0FS42-F1
#
_cell.length_a   1.000
_cell.length_b   1.000
_cell.length_c   1.000
_cell.angle_alpha   90.00
_cell.angle_beta   90.00
_cell.angle_gamma   90.00
#
_symmetry.space_group_name_H-M   'P 1'
#
loop_
_entity.id
_entity.type
_entity.pdbx_description
1 polymer ?
#
loop_
_entity_poly.entity_id
_entity_poly.type
_entity_poly.pdbx_seq_one_letter_code
_entity_poly.pdbx_strand_id
1 'polypeptide(L)'
;MIENEAQTENAQQEIMSENVSQENHMHEEDLTLIQGIIDVFWIEDDGITVLDYKTDRVDTAQELIDRYATQLKLYADALERVFATRKLKVKEILIYSFRLEKLISIE
;
A
#
# COMPACT_ATOMS: atom_id res chain seq x y z
N MET A 1 21.01 37.72 39.33
CA MET A 1 20.46 36.35 39.35
C MET A 1 19.45 36.09 38.22
N ILE A 2 19.22 37.02 37.27
CA ILE A 2 18.16 36.90 36.24
C ILE A 2 18.71 36.43 34.87
N GLU A 3 20.02 36.55 34.63
CA GLU A 3 20.62 36.22 33.32
C GLU A 3 20.75 34.71 33.03
N ASN A 4 20.65 33.85 34.05
CA ASN A 4 20.88 32.40 33.91
C ASN A 4 19.63 31.64 33.43
N GLU A 5 18.43 32.14 33.73
CA GLU A 5 17.16 31.51 33.34
C GLU A 5 16.89 31.68 31.84
N ALA A 6 17.14 32.88 31.29
CA ALA A 6 16.96 33.16 29.87
C ALA A 6 17.91 32.37 28.96
N GLN A 7 19.13 32.08 29.42
CA GLN A 7 20.08 31.22 28.68
C GLN A 7 19.62 29.76 28.66
N THR A 8 18.98 29.30 29.73
CA THR A 8 18.49 27.93 29.85
C THR A 8 17.24 27.70 29.00
N GLU A 9 16.34 28.68 28.91
CA GLU A 9 15.14 28.62 28.05
C GLU A 9 15.48 28.62 26.56
N ASN A 10 16.43 29.46 26.13
CA ASN A 10 16.86 29.50 24.73
C ASN A 10 17.52 28.18 24.30
N ALA A 11 18.39 27.61 25.15
CA ALA A 11 19.01 26.31 24.87
C ALA A 11 17.98 25.17 24.78
N GLN A 12 16.95 25.20 25.65
CA GLN A 12 15.84 24.23 25.58
C GLN A 12 14.99 24.39 24.32
N GLN A 13 14.75 25.62 23.86
CA GLN A 13 14.03 25.88 22.60
C GLN A 13 14.83 25.44 21.37
N GLU A 14 16.14 25.66 21.36
CA GLU A 14 17.02 25.27 20.26
C GLU A 14 17.09 23.74 20.14
N ILE A 15 17.29 23.02 21.26
CA ILE A 15 17.26 21.55 21.32
C ILE A 15 15.89 20.99 20.91
N MET A 16 14.79 21.63 21.31
CA MET A 16 13.45 21.21 20.89
C MET A 16 13.26 21.38 19.37
N SER A 17 13.74 22.50 18.81
CA SER A 17 13.64 22.78 17.38
C SER A 17 14.53 21.85 16.54
N GLU A 18 15.72 21.52 17.03
CA GLU A 18 16.61 20.52 16.43
C GLU A 18 15.97 19.14 16.49
N ASN A 19 15.41 18.71 17.63
CA ASN A 19 14.74 17.41 17.73
C ASN A 19 13.52 17.31 16.79
N VAL A 20 12.70 18.36 16.68
CA VAL A 20 11.54 18.39 15.77
C VAL A 20 11.98 18.36 14.29
N SER A 21 13.08 19.02 13.95
CA SER A 21 13.61 19.02 12.58
C SER A 21 14.30 17.70 12.22
N GLN A 22 14.96 17.04 13.17
CA GLN A 22 15.53 15.70 13.01
C GLN A 22 14.45 14.62 12.92
N GLU A 23 13.39 14.69 13.75
CA GLU A 23 12.22 13.81 13.65
C GLU A 23 11.53 13.96 12.29
N ASN A 24 11.35 15.19 11.81
CA ASN A 24 10.76 15.42 10.49
C ASN A 24 11.68 14.93 9.34
N HIS A 25 13.00 15.02 9.47
CA HIS A 25 13.94 14.48 8.46
C HIS A 25 13.94 12.95 8.42
N MET A 26 13.81 12.27 9.56
CA MET A 26 13.72 10.80 9.61
C MET A 26 12.45 10.24 8.94
N HIS A 27 11.40 11.05 8.76
CA HIS A 27 10.14 10.59 8.19
C HIS A 27 10.03 10.75 6.66
N GLU A 28 10.81 11.63 6.03
CA GLU A 28 10.75 11.85 4.58
C GLU A 28 11.73 10.98 3.78
N GLU A 29 12.91 10.66 4.32
CA GLU A 29 13.96 9.96 3.56
C GLU A 29 13.73 8.45 3.36
N ASP A 30 12.83 7.81 4.13
CA ASP A 30 12.58 6.35 4.07
C ASP A 30 11.23 5.94 3.44
N LEU A 31 10.46 6.89 2.86
CA LEU A 31 9.19 6.57 2.23
C LEU A 31 9.38 6.06 0.79
N THR A 32 9.24 4.75 0.60
CA THR A 32 9.21 4.14 -0.74
C THR A 32 7.83 4.29 -1.37
N LEU A 33 7.75 5.03 -2.48
CA LEU A 33 6.54 5.13 -3.30
C LEU A 33 6.43 3.94 -4.27
N ILE A 34 5.36 3.15 -4.12
CA ILE A 34 5.02 2.07 -5.05
C ILE A 34 3.88 2.55 -5.95
N GLN A 35 4.04 2.42 -7.27
CA GLN A 35 3.03 2.78 -8.27
C GLN A 35 2.73 1.58 -9.19
N GLY A 36 1.47 1.43 -9.58
CA GLY A 36 1.00 0.37 -10.45
C GLY A 36 -0.32 0.72 -11.12
N ILE A 37 -0.76 -0.11 -12.06
CA ILE A 37 -2.01 0.04 -12.80
C ILE A 37 -2.84 -1.21 -12.54
N ILE A 38 -4.06 -1.01 -12.04
CA ILE A 38 -5.03 -2.09 -11.87
C ILE A 38 -5.79 -2.23 -13.18
N ASP A 39 -5.80 -3.44 -13.75
CA ASP A 39 -6.50 -3.72 -15.01
C ASP A 39 -8.01 -3.45 -14.88
N VAL A 40 -8.64 -4.06 -13.87
CA VAL A 40 -10.08 -3.88 -13.60
C VAL A 40 -10.41 -4.22 -12.14
N PHE A 41 -11.39 -3.50 -11.58
CA PHE A 41 -12.06 -3.84 -10.34
C PHE A 41 -13.52 -3.39 -10.42
N TRP A 42 -14.37 -3.96 -9.57
CA TRP A 42 -15.74 -3.51 -9.39
C TRP A 42 -16.15 -3.56 -7.93
N ILE A 43 -17.22 -2.82 -7.61
CA ILE A 43 -17.77 -2.71 -6.26
C ILE A 43 -19.16 -3.34 -6.27
N GLU A 44 -19.39 -4.23 -5.31
CA GLU A 44 -20.68 -4.85 -5.02
C GLU A 44 -21.09 -4.49 -3.58
N ASP A 45 -22.27 -4.95 -3.14
CA ASP A 45 -22.82 -4.62 -1.82
C ASP A 45 -21.95 -5.13 -0.65
N ASP A 46 -21.18 -6.19 -0.88
CA ASP A 46 -20.36 -6.90 0.12
C ASP A 46 -18.85 -6.64 -0.01
N GLY A 47 -18.38 -5.88 -1.01
CA GLY A 47 -16.97 -5.54 -1.15
C GLY A 47 -16.51 -5.23 -2.56
N ILE A 48 -15.19 -5.19 -2.71
CA ILE A 48 -14.48 -4.93 -3.96
C ILE A 48 -13.94 -6.25 -4.49
N THR A 49 -14.14 -6.53 -5.77
CA THR A 49 -13.42 -7.61 -6.45
C THR A 49 -12.42 -7.00 -7.43
N VAL A 50 -11.18 -7.48 -7.40
CA VAL A 50 -10.12 -7.09 -8.33
C VAL A 50 -9.80 -8.26 -9.26
N LEU A 51 -9.60 -7.96 -10.54
CA LEU A 51 -9.25 -8.94 -11.57
C LEU A 51 -8.09 -8.42 -12.42
N ASP A 52 -7.13 -9.30 -12.68
CA ASP A 52 -6.00 -9.05 -13.59
C ASP A 52 -5.99 -10.09 -14.71
N TYR A 53 -5.68 -9.64 -15.93
CA TYR A 53 -5.67 -10.50 -17.11
C TYR A 53 -4.25 -10.96 -17.44
N LYS A 54 -4.00 -12.27 -17.43
CA LYS A 54 -2.68 -12.85 -17.71
C LYS A 54 -2.66 -13.69 -18.99
N THR A 55 -1.66 -13.44 -19.84
CA THR A 55 -1.42 -14.16 -21.10
C THR A 55 -0.24 -15.13 -21.01
N ASP A 56 0.37 -15.24 -19.84
CA ASP A 56 1.50 -16.10 -19.55
C ASP A 56 1.30 -17.55 -20.00
N ARG A 57 2.36 -18.14 -20.53
CA ARG A 57 2.42 -19.57 -20.82
C ARG A 57 2.77 -20.32 -19.54
N VAL A 58 1.76 -20.87 -18.89
CA VAL A 58 1.84 -21.73 -17.71
C VAL A 58 1.11 -23.04 -17.97
N ASP A 59 1.45 -24.08 -17.21
CA ASP A 59 0.75 -25.37 -17.27
C ASP A 59 -0.24 -25.52 -16.10
N THR A 60 -0.02 -24.79 -15.00
CA THR A 60 -0.88 -24.85 -13.81
C THR A 60 -1.29 -23.45 -13.32
N ALA A 61 -2.43 -23.39 -12.61
CA ALA A 61 -2.89 -22.16 -11.97
C ALA A 61 -1.95 -21.69 -10.84
N GLN A 62 -1.30 -22.65 -10.16
CA GLN A 62 -0.39 -22.35 -9.05
C GLN A 62 0.79 -21.48 -9.49
N GLU A 63 1.32 -21.71 -10.69
CA GLU A 63 2.39 -20.88 -11.24
C GLU A 63 2.00 -19.40 -11.38
N LEU A 64 0.74 -19.10 -11.70
CA LEU A 64 0.26 -17.71 -11.77
C LEU A 64 0.08 -17.13 -10.37
N ILE A 65 -0.45 -17.92 -9.44
CA ILE A 65 -0.62 -17.51 -8.04
C ILE A 65 0.75 -17.16 -7.45
N ASP A 66 1.74 -18.03 -7.58
CA ASP A 66 3.09 -17.83 -7.01
C ASP A 66 3.79 -16.60 -7.59
N ARG A 67 3.58 -16.30 -8.88
CA ARG A 67 4.18 -15.13 -9.54
C ARG A 67 3.51 -13.81 -9.17
N TYR A 68 2.18 -13.79 -9.00
CA TYR A 68 1.41 -12.55 -8.99
C TYR A 68 0.69 -12.25 -7.67
N ALA A 69 0.62 -13.19 -6.72
CA ALA A 69 -0.10 -12.99 -5.46
C ALA A 69 0.36 -11.73 -4.71
N THR A 70 1.68 -11.49 -4.62
CA THR A 70 2.21 -10.30 -3.93
C THR A 70 1.79 -8.99 -4.61
N GLN A 71 1.87 -8.92 -5.95
CA GLN A 71 1.43 -7.75 -6.70
C GLN A 71 -0.06 -7.49 -6.51
N LEU A 72 -0.88 -8.54 -6.59
CA LEU A 72 -2.33 -8.42 -6.47
C LEU A 72 -2.77 -8.08 -5.04
N LYS A 73 -2.02 -8.52 -4.02
CA LYS A 73 -2.19 -8.06 -2.63
C LYS A 73 -1.90 -6.56 -2.49
N LEU A 74 -0.88 -6.03 -3.18
CA LEU A 74 -0.64 -4.58 -3.21
C LEU A 74 -1.79 -3.81 -3.89
N TYR A 75 -2.40 -4.38 -4.94
CA TYR A 75 -3.59 -3.78 -5.56
C TYR A 75 -4.78 -3.78 -4.60
N ALA A 76 -5.00 -4.88 -3.89
CA ALA A 76 -6.05 -4.96 -2.89
C ALA A 76 -5.85 -3.91 -1.79
N ASP A 77 -4.65 -3.82 -1.23
CA ASP A 77 -4.30 -2.82 -0.22
C ASP A 77 -4.50 -1.38 -0.71
N ALA A 78 -4.12 -1.09 -1.96
CA ALA A 78 -4.31 0.21 -2.57
C ALA A 78 -5.80 0.56 -2.71
N LEU A 79 -6.63 -0.39 -3.17
CA LEU A 79 -8.08 -0.20 -3.30
C LEU A 79 -8.74 0.04 -1.93
N GLU A 80 -8.40 -0.75 -0.91
CA GLU A 80 -8.93 -0.55 0.44
C GLU A 80 -8.57 0.82 1.01
N ARG A 81 -7.36 1.32 0.75
CA ARG A 81 -6.94 2.66 1.16
C ARG A 81 -7.71 3.75 0.42
N VAL A 82 -7.87 3.62 -0.90
CA VAL A 82 -8.63 4.58 -1.72
C VAL A 82 -10.10 4.65 -1.28
N PHE A 83 -10.69 3.51 -0.90
CA PHE A 83 -12.10 3.42 -0.50
C PHE A 83 -12.33 3.37 1.01
N ALA A 84 -11.32 3.71 1.83
CA ALA A 84 -11.39 3.60 3.29
C ALA A 84 -12.57 4.37 3.90
N THR A 85 -12.96 5.51 3.33
CA THR A 85 -14.10 6.31 3.79
C THR A 85 -15.44 5.59 3.67
N ARG A 86 -15.58 4.68 2.70
CA ARG A 86 -16.76 3.83 2.50
C ARG A 86 -16.70 2.51 3.28
N LYS A 87 -15.58 2.26 3.98
CA LYS A 87 -15.31 1.01 4.71
C LYS A 87 -15.44 -0.24 3.83
N LEU A 88 -15.19 -0.10 2.53
CA LEU A 88 -15.19 -1.23 1.60
C LEU A 88 -13.90 -2.04 1.78
N LYS A 89 -14.05 -3.36 1.69
CA LYS A 89 -12.96 -4.33 1.76
C LYS A 89 -12.85 -5.07 0.44
N VAL A 90 -11.64 -5.51 0.09
CA VAL A 90 -11.46 -6.38 -1.05
C VAL A 90 -11.89 -7.78 -0.63
N LYS A 91 -12.93 -8.30 -1.27
CA LYS A 91 -13.51 -9.61 -0.96
C LYS A 91 -12.91 -10.73 -1.80
N GLU A 92 -12.49 -10.41 -3.03
CA GLU A 92 -11.98 -11.39 -3.99
C GLU A 92 -10.84 -10.79 -4.81
N ILE A 93 -9.81 -11.61 -5.04
CA ILE A 93 -8.67 -11.30 -5.89
C ILE A 93 -8.58 -12.39 -6.95
N LEU A 94 -8.66 -11.99 -8.21
CA LEU A 94 -8.82 -12.90 -9.33
C LEU A 94 -7.75 -12.70 -10.40
N ILE A 95 -7.38 -13.79 -11.07
CA ILE A 95 -6.65 -13.78 -12.34
C ILE A 95 -7.51 -14.47 -13.40
N TYR A 96 -7.68 -13.85 -14.56
CA TYR A 96 -8.14 -14.56 -15.74
C TYR A 96 -6.94 -14.97 -16.60
N SER A 97 -6.70 -16.28 -16.68
CA SER A 97 -5.64 -16.84 -17.52
C SER A 97 -6.16 -17.13 -18.92
N PHE A 98 -5.60 -16.47 -19.93
CA PHE A 98 -5.90 -16.79 -21.33
C PHE A 98 -5.32 -18.14 -21.76
N ARG A 99 -4.18 -18.55 -21.19
CA ARG A 99 -3.57 -19.84 -21.51
C ARG A 99 -4.38 -21.01 -20.98
N LEU A 100 -4.89 -20.90 -19.76
CA LEU A 100 -5.66 -21.96 -19.11
C LEU A 100 -7.17 -21.82 -19.38
N GLU A 101 -7.62 -20.70 -19.95
CA GLU A 101 -9.03 -20.32 -20.16
C GLU A 101 -9.84 -20.40 -18.86
N LYS A 102 -9.25 -19.92 -17.77
CA LYS A 102 -9.78 -20.08 -16.42
C LYS A 102 -9.69 -18.82 -15.60
N LEU A 103 -10.72 -18.61 -14.80
CA LEU A 103 -10.70 -17.70 -13.65
C LEU A 103 -10.06 -18.43 -12.47
N ILE A 104 -9.07 -17.80 -11.85
CA ILE A 104 -8.27 -18.33 -10.75
C ILE A 104 -8.45 -17.37 -9.58
N SER A 105 -8.90 -17.88 -8.44
CA SER A 105 -8.94 -17.11 -7.19
C SER A 105 -7.59 -17.18 -6.48
N ILE A 106 -7.20 -16.07 -5.86
CA ILE A 106 -6.05 -16.00 -4.96
C ILE A 106 -6.54 -15.94 -3.53
N GLU A 107 -5.90 -16.71 -2.65
CA GLU A 107 -6.11 -16.70 -1.19
C GLU A 107 -5.16 -15.74 -0.44
#